data_AF-A6TP06-F1
#
_entry.id   AF-A6TP06-F1
#
_cell.length_a   1.000
_cell.length_b   1.000
_cell.length_c   1.000
_cell.angle_alpha   90.00
_cell.angle_beta   90.00
_cell.angle_gamma   90.00
#
_symmetry.space_group_name_H-M   'P 1'
#
loop_
_entity.id
_entity.type
_entity.pdbx_description
1 polymer ?
#
loop_
_entity_poly.entity_id
_entity_poly.type
_entity_poly.pdbx_seq_one_letter_code
_entity_poly.pdbx_strand_id
1 'polypeptide(L)' 'MVDVKKELIDLQVREGDALFLKRDIYYRDDEETKSRKKEIQDRFLDTWKD' A
#
# COMPACT_ATOMS: atom_id res chain seq x y z
N MET A 1 3.56 1.66 -15.84
CA MET A 1 2.34 1.60 -15.01
C MET A 1 1.58 0.37 -15.48
N VAL A 2 1.22 -0.56 -14.59
CA VAL A 2 0.47 -1.78 -14.95
C VAL A 2 -0.99 -1.50 -14.67
N ASP A 3 -1.87 -1.77 -15.64
CA ASP A 3 -3.32 -1.66 -15.46
C ASP A 3 -3.82 -2.96 -14.83
N VAL A 4 -4.32 -2.87 -13.60
CA VAL A 4 -4.88 -4.01 -12.86
C VAL A 4 -6.38 -3.84 -12.79
N LYS A 5 -7.11 -4.86 -13.25
CA LYS A 5 -8.57 -4.86 -13.14
C LYS A 5 -8.99 -4.87 -11.67
N LYS A 6 -9.91 -3.97 -11.30
CA LYS A 6 -10.45 -3.87 -9.93
C LYS A 6 -11.07 -5.18 -9.42
N GLU A 7 -11.57 -6.02 -10.32
CA GLU A 7 -12.13 -7.35 -9.99
C GLU A 7 -11.10 -8.31 -9.36
N LEU A 8 -9.80 -8.05 -9.56
CA LEU A 8 -8.71 -8.87 -9.04
C LEU A 8 -8.16 -8.35 -7.71
N ILE A 9 -8.76 -7.29 -7.14
CA ILE A 9 -8.30 -6.65 -5.92
C ILE A 9 -9.30 -6.91 -4.80
N ASP A 10 -8.82 -7.34 -3.64
CA ASP A 10 -9.65 -7.51 -2.46
C ASP A 10 -10.34 -6.20 -2.05
N LEU A 11 -11.61 -6.28 -1.64
CA LEU A 11 -12.45 -5.12 -1.33
C LEU A 11 -11.94 -4.27 -0.16
N GLN A 12 -11.03 -4.80 0.68
CA GLN A 12 -10.46 -4.09 1.82
C GLN A 12 -9.25 -3.23 1.46
N VAL A 13 -8.74 -3.33 0.23
CA VAL A 13 -7.60 -2.56 -0.28
C VAL A 13 -8.00 -1.10 -0.54
N ARG A 14 -7.15 -0.16 -0.11
CA ARG A 14 -7.28 1.27 -0.42
C ARG A 14 -6.08 1.77 -1.21
N GLU A 15 -6.23 2.93 -1.82
CA GLU A 15 -5.11 3.61 -2.49
C GLU A 15 -3.95 3.84 -1.51
N GLY A 16 -2.74 3.52 -1.95
CA GLY A 16 -1.51 3.64 -1.15
C GLY A 16 -1.20 2.43 -0.27
N ASP A 17 -2.07 1.42 -0.20
CA ASP A 17 -1.76 0.15 0.46
C ASP A 17 -0.75 -0.68 -0.36
N ALA A 18 0.05 -1.47 0.34
CA ALA A 18 0.92 -2.46 -0.28
C ALA A 18 0.10 -3.71 -0.62
N LEU A 19 0.37 -4.30 -1.79
CA LEU A 19 -0.35 -5.46 -2.30
C LEU A 19 0.60 -6.64 -2.51
N PHE A 20 0.12 -7.83 -2.21
CA PHE A 20 0.77 -9.08 -2.62
C PHE A 20 -0.18 -9.91 -3.50
N LEU A 21 0.39 -10.59 -4.48
CA LEU A 21 -0.34 -11.46 -5.39
C LEU A 21 -0.35 -12.89 -4.84
N LYS A 22 -1.53 -13.48 -4.68
CA LYS A 22 -1.69 -14.89 -4.29
C LYS A 22 -2.87 -15.49 -5.02
N ARG A 23 -2.65 -16.60 -5.74
CA ARG A 23 -3.71 -17.28 -6.53
C ARG A 23 -4.46 -16.31 -7.45
N ASP A 24 -3.71 -15.47 -8.17
CA ASP A 24 -4.23 -14.49 -9.13
C ASP A 24 -5.09 -13.35 -8.54
N ILE A 25 -5.17 -13.25 -7.21
CA ILE A 25 -5.88 -12.17 -6.49
C ILE A 25 -4.86 -11.33 -5.72
N TYR A 26 -5.03 -10.01 -5.79
CA TYR A 26 -4.27 -9.03 -5.02
C TYR A 26 -4.91 -8.83 -3.66
N TYR A 27 -4.14 -9.09 -2.62
CA TYR A 27 -4.53 -8.89 -1.24
C TYR A 27 -3.72 -7.76 -0.62
N ARG A 28 -4.31 -7.12 0.39
CA ARG A 28 -3.64 -6.13 1.21
C ARG A 28 -2.57 -6.80 2.07
N ASP A 29 -1.35 -6.27 2.01
CA ASP A 29 -0.29 -6.62 2.95
C ASP A 29 -0.33 -5.61 4.12
N ASP A 30 -0.89 -6.00 5.26
CA ASP A 30 -0.99 -5.12 6.42
C ASP A 30 0.37 -4.74 7.02
N GLU A 31 1.35 -5.65 7.00
CA GLU A 31 2.68 -5.39 7.57
C GLU A 31 3.47 -4.41 6.70
N GLU A 32 3.54 -4.67 5.40
CA GLU A 32 4.20 -3.78 4.44
C GLU A 32 3.48 -2.42 4.35
N THR A 33 2.15 -2.41 4.37
CA THR A 33 1.38 -1.16 4.37
C THR A 33 1.73 -0.30 5.60
N LYS A 34 1.85 -0.91 6.77
CA LYS A 34 2.20 -0.20 8.00
C LYS A 34 3.65 0.27 7.99
N SER A 35 4.57 -0.57 7.52
CA SER A 35 5.99 -0.24 7.35
C SER A 35 6.16 0.97 6.44
N ARG A 36 5.54 0.92 5.26
CA ARG A 36 5.57 2.00 4.27
C ARG A 36 4.97 3.31 4.80
N LYS A 37 3.84 3.23 5.52
CA LYS A 37 3.25 4.43 6.16
C LYS A 37 4.19 5.04 7.19
N LYS A 38 4.88 4.21 7.97
CA LYS A 38 5.88 4.66 8.92
C LYS A 38 7.08 5.30 8.20
N GLU A 39 7.62 4.67 7.15
CA GLU A 39 8.74 5.24 6.38
C GLU A 39 8.38 6.58 5.74
N ILE A 40 7.17 6.72 5.22
CA ILE A 40 6.65 8.00 4.71
C ILE A 40 6.59 9.01 5.87
N GLN A 41 5.98 8.65 7.00
CA GLN A 41 5.92 9.54 8.16
C GLN A 41 7.31 9.97 8.65
N ASP A 42 8.25 9.04 8.80
CA ASP A 42 9.64 9.33 9.20
C ASP A 42 10.34 10.24 8.18
N ARG A 43 10.21 9.96 6.88
CA ARG A 43 10.83 10.80 5.82
C ARG A 43 10.29 12.21 5.76
N PHE A 44 8.99 12.37 5.97
CA PHE A 44 8.35 13.68 5.90
C PHE A 44 8.32 14.39 7.26
N LEU A 45 8.65 13.73 8.37
CA LEU A 45 8.66 14.34 9.70
C LEU A 45 9.56 15.60 9.76
N ASP A 46 10.71 15.54 9.09
CA ASP A 46 11.65 16.65 8.96
C ASP A 46 11.15 17.77 8.04
N THR A 47 10.29 17.46 7.06
CA THR A 47 9.74 18.45 6.13
C THR A 47 8.64 19.32 6.75
N TRP A 48 7.97 18.85 7.82
CA TRP A 48 6.89 19.57 8.50
C TRP A 48 7.36 20.36 9.73
N LYS A 49 8.66 20.33 10.06
CA LYS A 49 9.24 21.06 11.21
C LYS A 49 9.85 22.42 10.85
N ASP A 50 9.77 22.83 9.59
CA ASP A 50 10.15 24.17 9.11
C ASP A 50 8.99 25.16 9.21
#